data_AF-A0A662W055-F1
#
_entry.id   AF-A0A662W055-F1
#
_cell.length_a   1.000
_cell.length_b   1.000
_cell.length_c   1.000
_cell.angle_alpha   90.00
_cell.angle_beta   90.00
_cell.angle_gamma   90.00
#
_symmetry.space_group_name_H-M   'P 1'
#
loop_
_entity.id
_entity.type
_entity.pdbx_description
1 polymer ?
#
loop_
_entity_poly.entity_id
_entity_poly.type
_entity_poly.pdbx_seq_one_letter_code
_entity_poly.pdbx_strand_id
1 'polypeptide(L)'
;KGIVFGSGIGTIRGRKAVSRAAMKQIIDNFREHATRYRYKGGVIVEVPDGERIAKRTKNKKLGILSGISILGTTGFVEPWCRKLVETKIEIAKQYDKIVVATGRKAWQYALRKYRGYQPFVFGVHIDDVLEKHLGEKVIVGFPGLLSIWAGGRDKIEEKAARYDVKIEVLKDAACSRSWNLQRAHN
;
A
#
# COMPACT_ATOMS: atom_id res chain seq x y z
N LYS A 1 9.08 -10.51 27.91
CA LYS A 1 8.65 -11.27 26.72
C LYS A 1 7.81 -10.34 25.84
N GLY A 2 8.07 -10.27 24.53
CA GLY A 2 7.43 -9.32 23.61
C GLY A 2 6.56 -10.00 22.57
N ILE A 3 6.43 -9.37 21.41
CA ILE A 3 5.79 -9.94 20.22
C ILE A 3 6.85 -10.68 19.40
N VAL A 4 6.57 -11.95 19.07
CA VAL A 4 7.40 -12.78 18.19
C VAL A 4 6.59 -13.13 16.95
N PHE A 5 7.19 -13.02 15.76
CA PHE A 5 6.55 -13.44 14.52
C PHE A 5 7.09 -14.82 14.12
N GLY A 6 6.23 -15.84 14.22
CA GLY A 6 6.58 -17.25 14.05
C GLY A 6 6.36 -17.73 12.62
N SER A 7 5.86 -18.96 12.51
CA SER A 7 5.69 -19.70 11.26
C SER A 7 4.73 -19.00 10.28
N GLY A 8 4.98 -19.23 8.98
CA GLY A 8 4.18 -18.69 7.86
C GLY A 8 4.27 -17.17 7.64
N ILE A 9 5.00 -16.44 8.49
CA ILE A 9 5.38 -15.05 8.24
C ILE A 9 6.75 -15.04 7.59
N GLY A 10 6.80 -14.49 6.38
CA GLY A 10 7.98 -14.53 5.54
C GLY A 10 9.12 -13.70 6.10
N THR A 11 10.30 -13.87 5.50
CA THR A 11 11.53 -13.18 5.88
C THR A 11 12.14 -12.51 4.65
N ILE A 12 12.62 -11.28 4.81
CA ILE A 12 13.38 -10.53 3.81
C ILE A 12 14.62 -9.96 4.50
N ARG A 13 15.81 -10.23 3.95
CA ARG A 13 17.11 -9.75 4.49
C ARG A 13 17.28 -10.03 6.00
N GLY A 14 16.96 -11.26 6.42
CA GLY A 14 17.07 -11.70 7.81
C GLY A 14 16.03 -11.12 8.78
N ARG A 15 14.98 -10.45 8.28
CA ARG A 15 13.92 -9.85 9.11
C ARG A 15 12.53 -10.31 8.67
N LYS A 16 11.62 -10.41 9.63
CA LYS A 16 10.22 -10.77 9.35
C LYS A 16 9.57 -9.73 8.44
N ALA A 17 8.79 -10.22 7.47
CA ALA A 17 8.13 -9.45 6.44
C ALA A 17 6.88 -8.72 6.97
N VAL A 18 7.07 -7.93 8.03
CA VAL A 18 6.05 -7.09 8.65
C VAL A 18 6.35 -5.62 8.32
N SER A 19 5.40 -4.93 7.70
CA SER A 19 5.55 -3.51 7.38
C SER A 19 5.59 -2.64 8.63
N ARG A 20 6.24 -1.46 8.57
CA ARG A 20 6.29 -0.51 9.70
C ARG A 20 4.91 -0.16 10.26
N ALA A 21 3.92 0.06 9.40
CA ALA A 21 2.57 0.44 9.83
C ALA A 21 1.88 -0.72 10.57
N ALA A 22 1.93 -1.93 10.02
CA ALA A 22 1.40 -3.12 10.69
C ALA A 22 2.12 -3.43 12.01
N MET A 23 3.46 -3.33 12.04
CA MET A 23 4.25 -3.49 13.26
C MET A 23 3.81 -2.53 14.35
N LYS A 24 3.67 -1.23 14.01
CA LYS A 24 3.19 -0.21 14.95
C LYS A 24 1.80 -0.57 15.48
N GLN A 25 0.87 -0.92 14.59
CA GLN A 25 -0.49 -1.29 14.97
C GLN A 25 -0.51 -2.49 15.93
N ILE A 26 0.27 -3.54 15.67
CA ILE A 26 0.35 -4.73 16.53
C ILE A 26 0.95 -4.37 17.90
N ILE A 27 2.03 -3.57 17.92
CA ILE A 27 2.67 -3.13 19.17
C ILE A 27 1.70 -2.28 20.01
N ASP A 28 0.99 -1.35 19.39
CA ASP A 28 0.04 -0.48 20.10
C ASP A 28 -1.08 -1.30 20.74
N ASN A 29 -1.70 -2.22 19.97
CA ASN A 29 -2.75 -3.11 20.49
C ASN A 29 -2.22 -4.04 21.59
N PHE A 30 -1.04 -4.61 21.42
CA PHE A 30 -0.43 -5.47 22.44
C PHE A 30 -0.20 -4.70 23.74
N ARG A 31 0.34 -3.48 23.68
CA ARG A 31 0.58 -2.65 24.87
C ARG A 31 -0.70 -2.27 25.58
N GLU A 32 -1.72 -1.85 24.82
CA GLU A 32 -3.02 -1.49 25.35
C GLU A 32 -3.64 -2.67 26.13
N HIS A 33 -3.72 -3.84 25.49
CA HIS A 33 -4.34 -5.01 26.10
C HIS A 33 -3.48 -5.65 27.19
N ALA A 34 -2.16 -5.65 27.04
CA ALA A 34 -1.28 -6.15 28.10
C ALA A 34 -1.44 -5.33 29.39
N THR A 35 -1.57 -4.00 29.26
CA THR A 35 -1.82 -3.10 30.39
C THR A 35 -3.21 -3.33 30.97
N ARG A 36 -4.25 -3.32 30.13
CA ARG A 36 -5.66 -3.49 30.53
C ARG A 36 -5.90 -4.77 31.31
N TYR A 37 -5.27 -5.87 30.90
CA TYR A 37 -5.46 -7.19 31.52
C TYR A 37 -4.31 -7.60 32.44
N ARG A 38 -3.39 -6.68 32.78
CA ARG A 38 -2.18 -6.95 33.60
C ARG A 38 -1.38 -8.16 33.11
N TYR A 39 -1.39 -8.40 31.81
CA TYR A 39 -0.70 -9.52 31.18
C TYR A 39 0.80 -9.24 31.09
N LYS A 40 1.62 -10.12 31.68
CA LYS A 40 3.09 -10.00 31.71
C LYS A 40 3.82 -10.92 30.72
N GLY A 41 3.07 -11.70 29.95
CA GLY A 41 3.62 -12.67 28.99
C GLY A 41 4.02 -12.03 27.65
N GLY A 42 4.24 -12.86 26.64
CA GLY A 42 4.48 -12.45 25.26
C GLY A 42 3.61 -13.26 24.31
N VAL A 43 3.47 -12.78 23.08
CA VAL A 43 2.62 -13.41 22.07
C VAL A 43 3.44 -13.85 20.87
N ILE A 44 3.06 -14.99 20.28
CA ILE A 44 3.59 -15.45 19.00
C ILE A 44 2.48 -15.25 17.97
N VAL A 45 2.79 -14.50 16.90
CA VAL A 45 1.90 -14.30 15.77
C VAL A 45 2.35 -15.24 14.66
N GLU A 46 1.44 -16.10 14.20
CA GLU A 46 1.72 -17.10 13.18
C GLU A 46 0.60 -17.13 12.13
N VAL A 47 0.95 -17.62 10.95
CA VAL A 47 -0.01 -17.85 9.88
C VAL A 47 0.17 -19.31 9.46
N PRO A 48 -0.64 -20.26 9.95
CA PRO A 48 -0.40 -21.69 9.75
C PRO A 48 -0.15 -22.09 8.28
N ASP A 49 -0.94 -21.50 7.37
CA ASP A 49 -0.84 -21.72 5.93
C ASP A 49 0.04 -20.71 5.18
N GLY A 50 0.77 -19.86 5.90
CA GLY A 50 1.43 -18.68 5.33
C GLY A 50 2.46 -19.03 4.28
N GLU A 51 3.23 -20.11 4.45
CA GLU A 51 4.18 -20.55 3.43
C GLU A 51 3.48 -21.08 2.16
N ARG A 52 2.41 -21.86 2.33
CA ARG A 52 1.60 -22.38 1.22
C ARG A 52 0.95 -21.24 0.45
N ILE A 53 0.36 -20.26 1.15
CA ILE A 53 -0.27 -19.09 0.55
C ILE A 53 0.78 -18.24 -0.18
N ALA A 54 1.96 -18.04 0.41
CA ALA A 54 3.03 -17.23 -0.18
C ALA A 54 3.45 -17.68 -1.59
N LYS A 55 3.37 -18.99 -1.89
CA LYS A 55 3.63 -19.55 -3.22
C LYS A 55 2.72 -18.98 -4.31
N ARG A 56 1.51 -18.54 -3.95
CA ARG A 56 0.53 -17.90 -4.86
C ARG A 56 0.66 -16.37 -4.92
N THR A 57 1.65 -15.80 -4.25
CA THR A 57 1.86 -14.34 -4.19
C THR A 57 3.09 -13.92 -5.00
N LYS A 58 3.30 -12.62 -5.13
CA LYS A 58 4.54 -12.06 -5.72
C LYS A 58 5.71 -11.98 -4.73
N ASN A 59 5.56 -12.46 -3.49
CA ASN A 59 6.55 -12.33 -2.42
C ASN A 59 7.92 -12.91 -2.79
N LYS A 60 7.97 -14.10 -3.41
CA LYS A 60 9.23 -14.73 -3.82
C LYS A 60 10.04 -13.83 -4.77
N LYS A 61 9.38 -13.17 -5.72
CA LYS A 61 10.02 -12.23 -6.66
C LYS A 61 10.55 -10.97 -5.95
N LEU A 62 10.01 -10.63 -4.78
CA LEU A 62 10.45 -9.52 -3.95
C LEU A 62 11.51 -9.93 -2.89
N GLY A 63 11.96 -11.19 -2.91
CA GLY A 63 12.95 -11.71 -1.95
C GLY A 63 12.37 -12.02 -0.57
N ILE A 64 11.04 -12.12 -0.44
CA ILE A 64 10.36 -12.57 0.78
C ILE A 64 10.18 -14.08 0.70
N LEU A 65 10.77 -14.80 1.65
CA LEU A 65 10.83 -16.27 1.67
C LEU A 65 10.06 -16.84 2.86
N SER A 66 9.64 -18.11 2.76
CA SER A 66 9.07 -18.91 3.86
C SER A 66 7.79 -18.37 4.50
N GLY A 67 7.03 -17.51 3.81
CA GLY A 67 5.76 -17.01 4.33
C GLY A 67 5.20 -15.76 3.66
N ILE A 68 4.03 -15.34 4.11
CA ILE A 68 3.37 -14.11 3.66
C ILE A 68 3.95 -12.86 4.34
N SER A 69 3.63 -11.70 3.81
CA SER A 69 3.92 -10.42 4.47
C SER A 69 2.72 -9.98 5.31
N ILE A 70 2.97 -9.39 6.48
CA ILE A 70 1.95 -8.67 7.25
C ILE A 70 2.06 -7.18 6.92
N LEU A 71 1.04 -6.66 6.24
CA LEU A 71 1.03 -5.31 5.68
C LEU A 71 -0.33 -4.63 5.87
N GLY A 72 -0.33 -3.31 5.80
CA GLY A 72 -1.53 -2.50 5.93
C GLY A 72 -1.15 -1.08 6.33
N THR A 73 -1.47 -0.09 5.48
CA THR A 73 -1.16 1.31 5.81
C THR A 73 -2.26 2.00 6.61
N THR A 74 -3.50 1.53 6.47
CA THR A 74 -4.71 2.07 7.12
C THR A 74 -5.34 1.10 8.12
N GLY A 75 -4.94 -0.17 8.10
CA GLY A 75 -5.64 -1.26 8.80
C GLY A 75 -6.87 -1.79 8.06
N PHE A 76 -7.26 -1.19 6.93
CA PHE A 76 -8.40 -1.61 6.11
C PHE A 76 -7.96 -2.14 4.75
N VAL A 77 -8.74 -3.08 4.20
CA VAL A 77 -8.58 -3.60 2.84
C VAL A 77 -9.55 -2.85 1.93
N GLU A 78 -9.03 -2.25 0.87
CA GLU A 78 -9.85 -1.65 -0.17
C GLU A 78 -10.50 -2.77 -1.01
N PRO A 79 -11.84 -2.83 -1.13
CA PRO A 79 -12.54 -3.92 -1.80
C PRO A 79 -12.57 -3.69 -3.32
N TRP A 80 -11.41 -3.81 -3.98
CA TRP A 80 -11.28 -3.58 -5.41
C TRP A 80 -12.23 -4.46 -6.23
N CYS A 81 -13.29 -3.84 -6.73
CA CYS A 81 -14.28 -4.42 -7.62
C CYS A 81 -14.82 -3.33 -8.56
N ARG A 82 -15.53 -3.72 -9.62
CA ARG A 82 -16.13 -2.79 -10.59
C ARG A 82 -17.03 -1.75 -9.91
N LYS A 83 -17.90 -2.19 -8.98
CA LYS A 83 -18.82 -1.30 -8.26
C LYS A 83 -18.08 -0.23 -7.45
N LEU A 84 -16.96 -0.58 -6.81
CA LEU A 84 -16.15 0.38 -6.06
C LEU A 84 -15.54 1.43 -6.99
N VAL A 85 -14.98 1.02 -8.12
CA VAL A 85 -14.38 1.94 -9.11
C VAL A 85 -15.44 2.91 -9.64
N GLU A 86 -16.59 2.40 -10.07
CA GLU A 86 -17.72 3.22 -10.54
C GLU A 86 -18.17 4.21 -9.45
N THR A 87 -18.36 3.73 -8.22
CA THR A 87 -18.78 4.58 -7.09
C THR A 87 -17.76 5.69 -6.81
N LYS A 88 -16.45 5.38 -6.84
CA LYS A 88 -15.39 6.37 -6.66
C LYS A 88 -15.39 7.43 -7.77
N ILE A 89 -15.70 7.05 -9.00
CA ILE A 89 -15.81 7.99 -10.12
C ILE A 89 -16.98 8.94 -9.91
N GLU A 90 -18.15 8.43 -9.51
CA GLU A 90 -19.32 9.27 -9.23
C GLU A 90 -19.04 10.27 -8.09
N ILE A 91 -18.30 9.85 -7.05
CA ILE A 91 -17.86 10.78 -6.00
C ILE A 91 -16.84 11.78 -6.57
N ALA A 92 -15.89 11.34 -7.39
CA ALA A 92 -14.86 12.21 -7.96
C ALA A 92 -15.43 13.31 -8.86
N LYS A 93 -16.54 13.03 -9.58
CA LYS A 93 -17.26 14.01 -10.41
C LYS A 93 -17.83 15.20 -9.62
N GLN A 94 -17.95 15.10 -8.30
CA GLN A 94 -18.37 16.20 -7.43
C GLN A 94 -17.26 17.25 -7.20
N TYR A 95 -16.06 17.03 -7.74
CA TYR A 95 -14.91 17.90 -7.57
C TYR A 95 -14.38 18.33 -8.94
N ASP A 96 -14.12 19.63 -9.11
CA ASP A 96 -13.58 20.17 -10.35
C ASP A 96 -12.13 19.74 -10.61
N LYS A 97 -11.37 19.47 -9.55
CA LYS A 97 -9.95 19.13 -9.61
C LYS A 97 -9.66 17.90 -8.76
N ILE A 98 -9.08 16.87 -9.37
CA ILE A 98 -8.76 15.61 -8.67
C ILE A 98 -7.32 15.17 -8.87
N VAL A 99 -6.79 14.49 -7.86
CA VAL A 99 -5.57 13.68 -8.02
C VAL A 99 -5.93 12.20 -8.05
N VAL A 100 -5.53 11.51 -9.10
CA VAL A 100 -5.66 10.06 -9.27
C VAL A 100 -4.41 9.39 -8.72
N ALA A 101 -4.48 8.96 -7.45
CA ALA A 101 -3.37 8.35 -6.74
C ALA A 101 -3.35 6.82 -6.89
N THR A 102 -2.17 6.24 -7.13
CA THR A 102 -2.06 4.76 -7.21
C THR A 102 -2.16 4.06 -5.86
N GLY A 103 -1.96 4.76 -4.75
CA GLY A 103 -2.01 4.16 -3.42
C GLY A 103 -1.89 5.18 -2.30
N ARG A 104 -1.94 4.71 -1.04
CA ARG A 104 -2.04 5.61 0.12
C ARG A 104 -0.87 6.58 0.27
N LYS A 105 0.35 6.16 -0.05
CA LYS A 105 1.53 7.05 -0.01
C LYS A 105 1.46 8.15 -1.07
N ALA A 106 1.01 7.81 -2.28
CA ALA A 106 0.78 8.79 -3.35
C ALA A 106 -0.34 9.76 -2.97
N TRP A 107 -1.42 9.26 -2.36
CA TRP A 107 -2.49 10.08 -1.81
C TRP A 107 -2.00 11.06 -0.72
N GLN A 108 -1.15 10.60 0.21
CA GLN A 108 -0.55 11.44 1.25
C GLN A 108 0.41 12.49 0.67
N TYR A 109 1.10 12.15 -0.41
CA TYR A 109 1.91 13.10 -1.16
C TYR A 109 1.02 14.16 -1.82
N ALA A 110 -0.06 13.73 -2.48
CA ALA A 110 -1.01 14.60 -3.16
C ALA A 110 -1.64 15.63 -2.23
N LEU A 111 -2.09 15.21 -1.03
CA LEU A 111 -2.62 16.13 -0.01
C LEU A 111 -1.69 17.30 0.32
N ARG A 112 -0.38 17.08 0.27
CA ARG A 112 0.62 18.09 0.65
C ARG A 112 0.98 19.00 -0.52
N LYS A 113 1.09 18.45 -1.72
CA LYS A 113 1.57 19.17 -2.90
C LYS A 113 0.45 19.82 -3.73
N TYR A 114 -0.64 19.09 -3.95
CA TYR A 114 -1.74 19.50 -4.83
C TYR A 114 -2.88 20.09 -4.01
N ARG A 115 -2.60 21.24 -3.37
CA ARG A 115 -3.64 21.99 -2.64
C ARG A 115 -4.75 22.40 -3.61
N GLY A 116 -6.01 22.22 -3.22
CA GLY A 116 -7.17 22.50 -4.08
C GLY A 116 -7.57 21.34 -5.01
N TYR A 117 -6.84 20.22 -5.01
CA TYR A 117 -7.28 18.98 -5.68
C TYR A 117 -7.78 18.00 -4.63
N GLN A 118 -8.85 17.29 -4.95
CA GLN A 118 -9.32 16.17 -4.12
C GLN A 118 -8.60 14.88 -4.53
N PRO A 119 -7.76 14.29 -3.66
CA PRO A 119 -7.05 13.06 -4.01
C PRO A 119 -7.91 11.81 -3.78
N PHE A 120 -7.95 10.95 -4.78
CA PHE A 120 -8.62 9.65 -4.74
C PHE A 120 -7.61 8.52 -4.99
N VAL A 121 -7.76 7.40 -4.27
CA VAL A 121 -6.97 6.21 -4.55
C VAL A 121 -7.72 5.33 -5.55
N PHE A 122 -7.12 5.13 -6.73
CA PHE A 122 -7.64 4.30 -7.83
C PHE A 122 -6.81 3.04 -8.10
N GLY A 123 -5.68 2.86 -7.41
CA GLY A 123 -4.86 1.65 -7.60
C GLY A 123 -4.25 1.64 -9.00
N VAL A 124 -4.60 0.62 -9.78
CA VAL A 124 -4.27 0.50 -11.21
C VAL A 124 -5.47 0.74 -12.12
N HIS A 125 -6.66 0.99 -11.54
CA HIS A 125 -7.92 1.22 -12.24
C HIS A 125 -8.09 2.71 -12.55
N ILE A 126 -7.20 3.23 -13.39
CA ILE A 126 -7.05 4.67 -13.64
C ILE A 126 -7.82 5.10 -14.90
N ASP A 127 -7.89 4.24 -15.92
CA ASP A 127 -8.44 4.57 -17.24
C ASP A 127 -9.87 5.14 -17.16
N ASP A 128 -10.79 4.43 -16.50
CA ASP A 128 -12.19 4.85 -16.36
C ASP A 128 -12.36 6.25 -15.75
N VAL A 129 -11.54 6.63 -14.76
CA VAL A 129 -11.66 7.96 -14.14
C VAL A 129 -11.06 9.05 -15.03
N LEU A 130 -10.02 8.75 -15.81
CA LEU A 130 -9.47 9.70 -16.78
C LEU A 130 -10.47 10.01 -17.89
N GLU A 131 -11.23 9.02 -18.33
CA GLU A 131 -12.24 9.16 -19.38
C GLU A 131 -13.51 9.86 -18.88
N LYS A 132 -13.98 9.52 -17.68
CA LYS A 132 -15.31 9.95 -17.19
C LYS A 132 -15.29 11.24 -16.37
N HIS A 133 -14.14 11.66 -15.85
CA HIS A 133 -14.03 12.90 -15.09
C HIS A 133 -13.63 14.04 -16.03
N LEU A 134 -14.48 15.06 -16.15
CA LEU A 134 -14.30 16.15 -17.12
C LEU A 134 -13.45 17.31 -16.59
N GLY A 135 -13.22 17.36 -15.27
CA GLY A 135 -12.44 18.41 -14.64
C GLY A 135 -10.93 18.20 -14.77
N GLU A 136 -10.18 18.99 -14.02
CA GLU A 136 -8.72 18.93 -14.01
C GLU A 136 -8.22 17.69 -13.27
N LYS A 137 -7.27 16.97 -13.86
CA LYS A 137 -6.78 15.69 -13.37
C LYS A 137 -5.26 15.70 -13.30
N VAL A 138 -4.72 15.09 -12.25
CA VAL A 138 -3.29 14.78 -12.15
C VAL A 138 -3.12 13.34 -11.66
N ILE A 139 -2.27 12.56 -12.29
CA ILE A 139 -1.90 11.23 -11.80
C ILE A 139 -0.70 11.37 -10.86
N VAL A 140 -0.76 10.72 -9.68
CA VAL A 140 0.39 10.62 -8.77
C VAL A 140 0.60 9.16 -8.39
N GLY A 141 1.81 8.64 -8.56
CA GLY A 141 2.04 7.23 -8.27
C GLY A 141 3.50 6.83 -8.16
N PHE A 142 3.73 5.65 -7.61
CA PHE A 142 5.05 5.00 -7.62
C PHE A 142 5.22 4.13 -8.87
N PRO A 143 6.46 3.97 -9.39
CA PRO A 143 6.75 3.23 -10.61
C PRO A 143 6.14 1.83 -10.67
N GLY A 144 6.09 1.11 -9.53
CA GLY A 144 5.57 -0.26 -9.49
C GLY A 144 4.11 -0.38 -9.92
N LEU A 145 3.22 0.47 -9.39
CA LEU A 145 1.79 0.43 -9.75
C LEU A 145 1.51 1.13 -11.08
N LEU A 146 2.21 2.23 -11.36
CA LEU A 146 2.11 2.92 -12.65
C LEU A 146 2.55 2.01 -13.80
N SER A 147 3.58 1.20 -13.61
CA SER A 147 4.03 0.22 -14.62
C SER A 147 2.99 -0.87 -14.87
N ILE A 148 2.20 -1.26 -13.86
CA ILE A 148 1.11 -2.22 -14.04
C ILE A 148 -0.02 -1.58 -14.85
N TRP A 149 -0.40 -0.36 -14.49
CA TRP A 149 -1.43 0.40 -15.21
C TRP A 149 -1.04 0.67 -16.67
N ALA A 150 0.20 1.06 -16.92
CA ALA A 150 0.69 1.40 -18.25
C ALA A 150 1.10 0.18 -19.10
N GLY A 151 1.21 -1.02 -18.50
CA GLY A 151 1.71 -2.21 -19.19
C GLY A 151 3.21 -2.18 -19.49
N GLY A 152 3.97 -1.38 -18.75
CA GLY A 152 5.41 -1.15 -18.93
C GLY A 152 5.85 0.13 -18.19
N ARG A 153 7.12 0.22 -17.78
CA ARG A 153 7.65 1.46 -17.15
C ARG A 153 7.91 2.55 -18.19
N ASP A 154 8.42 2.14 -19.32
CA ASP A 154 8.63 2.90 -20.55
C ASP A 154 7.35 3.52 -21.11
N LYS A 155 6.19 2.88 -20.85
CA LYS A 155 4.88 3.31 -21.36
C LYS A 155 4.12 4.30 -20.46
N ILE A 156 4.65 4.63 -19.29
CA ILE A 156 3.94 5.44 -18.29
C ILE A 156 3.61 6.84 -18.83
N GLU A 157 4.64 7.54 -19.33
CA GLU A 157 4.49 8.89 -19.87
C GLU A 157 3.64 8.88 -21.16
N GLU A 158 3.87 7.92 -22.05
CA GLU A 158 3.10 7.74 -23.29
C GLU A 158 1.61 7.51 -23.02
N LYS A 159 1.27 6.66 -22.05
CA LYS A 159 -0.14 6.41 -21.68
C LYS A 159 -0.77 7.65 -21.04
N ALA A 160 -0.05 8.38 -20.19
CA ALA A 160 -0.56 9.62 -19.61
C ALA A 160 -0.81 10.70 -20.70
N ALA A 161 0.11 10.84 -21.66
CA ALA A 161 -0.03 11.79 -22.76
C ALA A 161 -1.28 11.52 -23.63
N ARG A 162 -1.67 10.25 -23.84
CA ARG A 162 -2.92 9.89 -24.56
C ARG A 162 -4.19 10.41 -23.90
N TYR A 163 -4.16 10.64 -22.59
CA TYR A 163 -5.27 11.21 -21.82
C TYR A 163 -5.12 12.72 -21.57
N ASP A 164 -4.10 13.36 -22.15
CA ASP A 164 -3.73 14.76 -21.91
C ASP A 164 -3.68 15.10 -20.40
N VAL A 165 -3.10 14.18 -19.61
CA VAL A 165 -3.07 14.30 -18.15
C VAL A 165 -1.64 14.41 -17.64
N LYS A 166 -1.41 15.37 -16.75
CA LYS A 166 -0.15 15.47 -16.03
C LYS A 166 0.06 14.25 -15.15
N ILE A 167 1.26 13.67 -15.21
CA ILE A 167 1.66 12.57 -14.33
C ILE A 167 2.86 12.95 -13.48
N GLU A 168 2.84 12.53 -12.22
CA GLU A 168 3.95 12.65 -11.30
C GLU A 168 4.36 11.28 -10.76
N VAL A 169 5.50 10.81 -11.27
CA VAL A 169 6.13 9.57 -10.84
C VAL A 169 7.00 9.83 -9.61
N LEU A 170 6.55 9.35 -8.45
CA LEU A 170 7.27 9.46 -7.19
C LEU A 170 8.48 8.54 -7.17
N LYS A 171 9.61 9.04 -6.69
CA LYS A 171 10.80 8.20 -6.46
C LYS A 171 10.51 7.21 -5.33
N ASP A 172 10.91 5.96 -5.51
CA ASP A 172 10.87 4.94 -4.46
C ASP A 172 11.79 5.34 -3.30
N ALA A 173 11.28 6.11 -2.34
CA ALA A 173 12.03 6.50 -1.15
C ALA A 173 12.33 5.31 -0.19
N ALA A 174 11.96 4.08 -0.56
CA ALA A 174 11.85 2.99 0.40
C ALA A 174 11.86 1.58 -0.23
N CYS A 175 12.99 1.16 -0.81
CA CYS A 175 13.41 -0.24 -0.64
C CYS A 175 14.29 -0.39 0.63
N SER A 176 14.75 0.72 1.21
CA SER A 176 15.54 0.77 2.46
C SER A 176 14.77 1.28 3.68
N ARG A 177 13.77 2.16 3.54
CA ARG A 177 13.07 2.83 4.66
C ARG A 177 11.70 2.26 5.07
N SER A 178 11.04 1.43 4.24
CA SER A 178 9.75 0.80 4.60
C SER A 178 9.93 -0.37 5.56
N TRP A 179 11.10 -1.01 5.49
CA TRP A 179 11.60 -2.02 6.39
C TRP A 179 12.49 -1.37 7.46
N ASN A 180 11.98 -0.33 8.13
CA ASN A 180 12.81 0.39 9.09
C ASN A 180 13.25 -0.54 10.22
N LEU A 181 14.56 -0.55 10.39
CA LEU A 181 15.35 -1.60 10.98
C LEU A 181 15.35 -1.45 12.51
N GLN A 182 14.53 -2.20 13.25
CA GLN A 182 14.75 -2.40 14.68
C GLN A 182 14.91 -3.88 14.99
N ARG A 183 15.98 -4.19 15.72
CA ARG A 183 16.18 -5.48 16.38
C ARG A 183 14.99 -5.63 17.32
N ALA A 184 14.18 -6.67 17.14
CA ALA A 184 13.37 -7.17 18.24
C ALA A 184 14.39 -7.55 19.32
N HIS A 185 14.54 -6.70 20.33
CA HIS A 185 15.43 -6.97 21.45
C HIS A 185 14.96 -8.25 22.14
N ASN A 186 15.94 -9.09 22.47
CA ASN A 186 15.86 -10.29 23.31
C ASN A 186 15.00 -10.04 24.57
#